data_AF-A0A397GPJ7-F1
#
_entry.id   AF-A0A397GPJ7-F1
#
_cell.length_a   1.000
_cell.length_b   1.000
_cell.length_c   1.000
_cell.angle_alpha   90.00
_cell.angle_beta   90.00
_cell.angle_gamma   90.00
#
_symmetry.space_group_name_H-M   'P 1'
#
loop_
_entity.id
_entity.type
_entity.pdbx_description
1 polymer ?
#
loop_
_entity_poly.entity_id
_entity_poly.type
_entity_poly.pdbx_seq_one_letter_code
_entity_poly.pdbx_strand_id
1 'polypeptide(L)'
;MNNRIKLIPHYQDLKLFSNSFLHLTLLTASKYRSLMKIMIFIVDNLYQDSKRPNFIKNNKITEIYLKWNKMYLLSRKENYEESDITRLQESINEWAKLFIELFEEYSSSKLQFPKLHSWVFHICSSIREFGAINGYTTETYESLHKDYVKKPYKLTNKKEIEKQIMKIISILFW
;
A
#
# COMPACT_ATOMS: atom_id res chain seq x y z
N MET A 1 1.22 20.46 -4.30
CA MET A 1 0.53 19.16 -4.13
C MET A 1 -0.99 19.25 -4.32
N ASN A 2 -1.73 19.96 -3.46
CA ASN A 2 -3.21 19.94 -3.51
C ASN A 2 -3.85 20.38 -4.84
N ASN A 3 -3.28 21.39 -5.51
CA ASN A 3 -3.79 21.85 -6.81
C ASN A 3 -3.62 20.80 -7.93
N ARG A 4 -2.61 19.93 -7.83
CA ARG A 4 -2.37 18.88 -8.84
C ARG A 4 -3.38 17.75 -8.74
N ILE A 5 -3.85 17.42 -7.54
CA ILE A 5 -4.90 16.42 -7.32
C ILE A 5 -6.19 16.83 -8.04
N LYS A 6 -6.52 18.12 -8.01
CA LYS A 6 -7.71 18.67 -8.66
C LYS A 6 -7.66 18.55 -10.19
N LEU A 7 -6.47 18.41 -10.78
CA LEU A 7 -6.28 18.23 -12.22
C LEU A 7 -6.42 16.77 -12.66
N ILE A 8 -6.47 15.83 -11.71
CA ILE A 8 -6.64 14.41 -12.03
C ILE A 8 -8.11 14.17 -12.38
N PRO A 9 -8.41 13.62 -13.57
CA PRO A 9 -9.79 13.36 -13.95
C PRO A 9 -10.45 12.37 -12.98
N HIS A 10 -11.74 12.59 -12.72
CA HIS A 10 -12.51 11.71 -11.88
C HIS A 10 -12.70 10.35 -12.57
N TYR A 11 -12.49 9.25 -11.84
CA TYR A 11 -12.71 7.89 -12.32
C TYR A 11 -13.46 7.11 -11.25
N GLN A 12 -14.41 6.25 -11.65
CA GLN A 12 -15.36 5.59 -10.75
C GLN A 12 -14.68 4.77 -9.65
N ASP A 13 -13.56 4.11 -9.96
CA ASP A 13 -12.78 3.30 -9.00
C ASP A 13 -11.64 4.06 -8.31
N LEU A 14 -11.52 5.38 -8.55
CA LEU A 14 -10.46 6.20 -8.00
C LEU A 14 -11.01 7.12 -6.90
N LYS A 15 -10.73 6.75 -5.64
CA LYS A 15 -11.04 7.62 -4.51
C LYS A 15 -10.09 8.82 -4.50
N LEU A 16 -10.60 9.98 -4.93
CA LEU A 16 -9.92 11.25 -4.80
C LEU A 16 -10.04 11.77 -3.37
N PHE A 17 -8.96 12.37 -2.87
CA PHE A 17 -8.92 12.96 -1.54
C PHE A 17 -9.43 14.40 -1.63
N SER A 18 -10.60 14.66 -1.05
CA SER A 18 -11.22 16.00 -1.02
C SER A 18 -10.48 16.98 -0.09
N ASN A 19 -9.82 16.46 0.95
CA ASN A 19 -9.01 17.22 1.90
C ASN A 19 -7.51 17.03 1.63
N SER A 20 -6.71 18.01 2.05
CA SER A 20 -5.24 18.02 1.89
C SER A 20 -4.60 16.71 2.36
N PHE A 21 -3.57 16.25 1.63
CA PHE A 21 -2.79 15.04 1.95
C PHE A 21 -2.33 14.96 3.42
N LEU A 22 -2.14 16.12 4.04
CA LEU A 22 -1.62 16.29 5.39
C LEU A 22 -2.58 15.83 6.51
N HIS A 23 -3.88 15.68 6.24
CA HIS A 23 -4.88 15.28 7.23
C HIS A 23 -5.33 13.80 7.13
N LEU A 24 -4.58 12.96 6.43
CA LEU A 24 -4.87 11.53 6.31
C LEU A 24 -4.47 10.77 7.59
N THR A 25 -5.21 10.98 8.67
CA THR A 25 -4.98 10.34 9.99
C THR A 25 -5.20 8.83 9.98
N LEU A 26 -5.96 8.29 9.01
CA LEU A 26 -6.11 6.85 8.82
C LEU A 26 -6.31 6.50 7.34
N LEU A 27 -5.29 5.88 6.72
CA LEU A 27 -5.36 5.35 5.37
C LEU A 27 -5.87 3.91 5.41
N THR A 28 -7.06 3.66 4.85
CA THR A 28 -7.52 2.29 4.60
C THR A 28 -6.74 1.68 3.43
N ALA A 29 -6.63 0.36 3.35
CA ALA A 29 -5.97 -0.33 2.24
C ALA A 29 -6.47 0.14 0.87
N SER A 30 -7.78 0.32 0.71
CA SER A 30 -8.37 0.88 -0.52
C SER A 30 -7.92 2.30 -0.84
N LYS A 31 -7.79 3.18 0.16
CA LYS A 31 -7.25 4.53 -0.02
C LYS A 31 -5.78 4.50 -0.41
N TYR A 32 -5.00 3.59 0.18
CA TYR A 32 -3.59 3.42 -0.17
C TYR A 32 -3.42 2.93 -1.63
N ARG A 33 -4.29 2.02 -2.10
CA ARG A 33 -4.31 1.59 -3.51
C ARG A 33 -4.66 2.73 -4.47
N SER A 34 -5.68 3.54 -4.16
CA SER A 34 -5.99 4.75 -4.95
C SER A 34 -4.83 5.74 -4.91
N LEU A 35 -4.16 5.87 -3.76
CA LEU A 35 -3.00 6.74 -3.61
C LEU A 35 -1.83 6.32 -4.50
N MET A 36 -1.47 5.03 -4.53
CA MET A 36 -0.38 4.53 -5.39
C MET A 36 -0.61 4.86 -6.88
N LYS A 37 -1.86 4.80 -7.34
CA LYS A 37 -2.24 5.16 -8.72
C LYS A 37 -2.05 6.65 -9.00
N ILE A 38 -2.38 7.51 -8.03
CA ILE A 38 -2.31 8.97 -8.16
C ILE A 38 -0.89 9.50 -7.94
N MET A 39 -0.08 8.85 -7.09
CA MET A 39 1.21 9.40 -6.65
C MET A 39 2.15 9.75 -7.77
N ILE A 40 2.22 8.91 -8.81
CA ILE A 40 3.08 9.17 -9.95
C ILE A 40 2.83 10.55 -10.59
N PHE A 41 1.56 10.95 -10.74
CA PHE A 41 1.19 12.24 -11.34
C PHE A 41 1.46 13.42 -10.39
N ILE A 42 1.52 13.17 -9.09
CA ILE A 42 1.80 14.21 -8.10
C ILE A 42 3.29 14.47 -7.99
N VAL A 43 4.08 13.39 -7.94
CA VAL A 43 5.54 13.47 -7.81
C VAL A 43 6.20 13.90 -9.12
N ASP A 44 5.57 13.66 -10.26
CA ASP A 44 6.07 14.13 -11.54
C ASP A 44 6.17 15.66 -11.55
N ASN A 45 7.35 16.15 -11.93
CA ASN A 45 7.72 17.57 -11.94
C ASN A 45 7.43 18.29 -10.61
N LEU A 46 7.50 17.61 -9.45
CA LEU A 46 7.19 18.18 -8.12
C LEU A 46 7.99 19.42 -7.76
N TYR A 47 9.25 19.45 -8.18
CA TYR A 47 10.18 20.55 -7.98
C TYR A 47 11.13 20.65 -9.17
N GLN A 48 11.78 21.80 -9.33
CA GLN A 48 12.84 21.98 -10.31
C GLN A 48 14.14 21.37 -9.80
N ASP A 49 14.89 20.74 -10.71
CA ASP A 49 16.15 20.13 -10.35
C ASP A 49 17.18 21.16 -9.88
N SER A 50 17.77 20.90 -8.72
CA SER A 50 18.82 21.72 -8.14
C SER A 50 20.20 21.24 -8.58
N LYS A 51 21.16 22.16 -8.68
CA LYS A 51 22.58 21.85 -8.90
C LYS A 51 23.32 21.44 -7.62
N ARG A 52 22.63 21.39 -6.47
CA ARG A 52 23.24 20.97 -5.20
C ARG A 52 23.78 19.54 -5.33
N PRO A 53 24.94 19.23 -4.71
CA PRO A 53 25.40 17.85 -4.62
C PRO A 53 24.36 17.00 -3.90
N ASN A 54 24.27 15.73 -4.30
CA ASN A 54 23.35 14.71 -3.75
C ASN A 54 21.86 15.03 -3.87
N PHE A 55 21.49 16.04 -4.66
CA PHE A 55 20.10 16.38 -4.90
C PHE A 55 19.42 15.29 -5.73
N ILE A 56 18.35 14.70 -5.18
CA ILE A 56 17.58 13.70 -5.91
C ILE A 56 16.81 14.40 -7.03
N LYS A 57 17.15 14.08 -8.27
CA LYS A 57 16.43 14.60 -9.44
C LYS A 57 14.98 14.14 -9.42
N ASN A 58 14.08 14.99 -9.88
CA ASN A 58 12.64 14.68 -9.83
C ASN A 58 12.30 13.41 -10.64
N ASN A 59 12.92 13.23 -11.81
CA ASN A 59 12.71 12.05 -12.65
C ASN A 59 13.06 10.74 -11.93
N LYS A 60 14.05 10.76 -11.04
CA LYS A 60 14.47 9.61 -10.23
C LYS A 60 13.43 9.24 -9.16
N ILE A 61 12.76 10.23 -8.57
CA ILE A 61 11.61 9.99 -7.68
C ILE A 61 10.49 9.30 -8.47
N THR A 62 10.13 9.83 -9.63
CA THR A 62 9.09 9.25 -10.49
C THR A 62 9.45 7.81 -10.91
N GLU A 63 10.72 7.55 -11.24
CA GLU A 63 11.24 6.22 -11.57
C GLU A 63 11.09 5.21 -10.42
N ILE A 64 11.43 5.60 -9.18
CA ILE A 64 11.24 4.76 -7.99
C ILE A 64 9.76 4.39 -7.82
N TYR A 65 8.85 5.37 -7.93
CA TYR A 65 7.42 5.11 -7.78
C TYR A 65 6.87 4.19 -8.87
N LEU A 66 7.34 4.35 -10.11
CA LEU A 66 7.00 3.46 -11.22
C LEU A 66 7.44 2.01 -10.96
N LYS A 67 8.70 1.82 -10.54
CA LYS A 67 9.23 0.50 -10.21
C LYS A 67 8.49 -0.13 -9.03
N TRP A 68 8.19 0.64 -7.98
CA TRP A 68 7.36 0.18 -6.86
C TRP A 68 5.98 -0.31 -7.32
N ASN A 69 5.29 0.48 -8.15
CA ASN A 69 3.97 0.11 -8.65
C ASN A 69 4.00 -1.17 -9.49
N LYS A 70 5.03 -1.36 -10.33
CA LYS A 70 5.23 -2.61 -11.08
C LYS A 70 5.47 -3.80 -10.15
N MET A 71 6.38 -3.64 -9.19
CA MET A 71 6.69 -4.66 -8.19
C MET A 71 5.44 -5.05 -7.38
N TYR A 72 4.65 -4.07 -6.93
CA TYR A 72 3.41 -4.27 -6.20
C TYR A 72 2.35 -5.01 -7.04
N LEU A 73 2.23 -4.72 -8.34
CA LEU A 73 1.31 -5.43 -9.21
C LEU A 73 1.71 -6.90 -9.38
N LEU A 74 3.00 -7.16 -9.60
CA LEU A 74 3.53 -8.53 -9.68
C LEU A 74 3.29 -9.30 -8.38
N SER A 75 3.46 -8.64 -7.23
CA SER A 75 3.30 -9.26 -5.91
C SER A 75 1.85 -9.58 -5.55
N ARG A 76 0.85 -9.12 -6.31
CA ARG A 76 -0.57 -9.34 -6.05
C ARG A 76 -1.20 -10.42 -6.92
N LYS A 77 -0.40 -11.11 -7.74
CA LYS A 77 -0.84 -12.26 -8.54
C LYS A 77 -1.41 -13.34 -7.61
N GLU A 78 -2.48 -14.00 -8.04
CA GLU A 78 -3.14 -15.06 -7.27
C GLU A 78 -2.39 -16.39 -7.35
N ASN A 79 -1.75 -16.66 -8.50
CA ASN A 79 -1.00 -17.88 -8.77
C ASN A 79 0.37 -17.51 -9.33
N TYR A 80 1.42 -18.13 -8.81
CA TYR A 80 2.80 -17.90 -9.23
C TYR A 80 3.36 -19.13 -9.93
N GLU A 81 3.98 -18.92 -11.08
CA GLU A 81 4.96 -19.83 -11.64
C GLU A 81 6.36 -19.42 -11.15
N GLU A 82 7.33 -20.33 -11.18
CA GLU A 82 8.70 -20.02 -10.76
C GLU A 82 9.29 -18.84 -11.57
N SER A 83 8.91 -18.71 -12.85
CA SER A 83 9.30 -17.59 -13.70
C SER A 83 8.77 -16.24 -13.20
N ASP A 84 7.56 -16.21 -12.60
CA ASP A 84 6.99 -15.01 -12.00
C ASP A 84 7.77 -14.62 -10.74
N ILE A 85 8.16 -15.61 -9.93
CA ILE A 85 8.92 -15.39 -8.70
C ILE A 85 10.31 -14.83 -9.03
N THR A 86 10.98 -15.37 -10.06
CA THR A 86 12.26 -14.82 -10.55
C THR A 86 12.09 -13.36 -11.00
N ARG A 87 11.08 -13.05 -11.83
CA ARG A 87 10.79 -11.68 -12.27
C ARG A 87 10.48 -10.73 -11.12
N LEU A 88 9.77 -11.21 -10.10
CA LEU A 88 9.47 -10.44 -8.89
C LEU A 88 10.74 -10.15 -8.10
N GLN A 89 11.62 -11.15 -7.90
CA GLN A 89 12.89 -10.96 -7.20
C GLN A 89 13.80 -9.96 -7.92
N GLU A 90 13.91 -10.05 -9.25
CA GLU A 90 14.66 -9.09 -10.07
C GLU A 90 14.11 -7.67 -9.90
N SER A 91 12.78 -7.53 -9.97
CA SER A 91 12.10 -6.24 -9.76
C SER A 91 12.33 -5.67 -8.36
N ILE A 92 12.31 -6.51 -7.32
CA ILE A 92 12.60 -6.13 -5.94
C ILE A 92 14.04 -5.66 -5.81
N ASN A 93 15.00 -6.41 -6.36
CA ASN A 93 16.42 -6.09 -6.27
C ASN A 93 16.76 -4.78 -6.99
N GLU A 94 16.23 -4.58 -8.20
CA GLU A 94 16.40 -3.33 -8.94
C GLU A 94 15.82 -2.13 -8.19
N TRP A 95 14.59 -2.29 -7.67
CA TRP A 95 13.93 -1.22 -6.92
C TRP A 95 14.68 -0.91 -5.62
N ALA A 96 15.08 -1.94 -4.86
CA ALA A 96 15.78 -1.77 -3.59
C ALA A 96 17.14 -1.10 -3.78
N LYS A 97 17.90 -1.48 -4.82
CA LYS A 97 19.18 -0.83 -5.14
C LYS A 97 18.99 0.67 -5.40
N LEU A 98 18.03 1.02 -6.26
CA LEU A 98 17.73 2.41 -6.57
C LEU A 98 17.20 3.18 -5.35
N PHE A 99 16.37 2.55 -4.52
CA PHE A 99 15.82 3.14 -3.30
C PHE A 99 16.91 3.44 -2.27
N ILE A 100 17.84 2.51 -2.05
CA ILE A 100 18.96 2.70 -1.12
C ILE A 100 19.87 3.81 -1.63
N GLU A 101 20.29 3.77 -2.89
CA GLU A 101 21.15 4.79 -3.51
C GLU A 101 20.57 6.21 -3.36
N LEU A 102 19.25 6.36 -3.48
CA LEU A 102 18.61 7.67 -3.46
C LEU A 102 18.29 8.17 -2.04
N PHE A 103 18.01 7.30 -1.07
CA PHE A 103 17.48 7.72 0.22
C PHE A 103 18.39 7.42 1.42
N GLU A 104 19.49 6.68 1.26
CA GLU A 104 20.35 6.30 2.38
C GLU A 104 20.93 7.50 3.12
N GLU A 105 21.44 8.50 2.39
CA GLU A 105 22.01 9.73 2.95
C GLU A 105 20.98 10.55 3.77
N TYR A 106 19.70 10.44 3.41
CA TYR A 106 18.60 11.16 4.05
C TYR A 106 18.02 10.41 5.26
N SER A 107 18.45 9.17 5.51
CA SER A 107 17.90 8.31 6.54
C SER A 107 18.85 8.17 7.71
N SER A 108 18.48 8.71 8.88
CA SER A 108 19.26 8.56 10.13
C SER A 108 19.46 7.09 10.54
N SER A 109 18.49 6.22 10.22
CA SER A 109 18.55 4.77 10.47
C SER A 109 19.22 3.94 9.37
N LYS A 110 19.83 4.58 8.35
CA LYS A 110 20.38 3.89 7.17
C LYS A 110 19.39 2.92 6.52
N LEU A 111 18.12 3.33 6.44
CA LEU A 111 17.03 2.55 5.85
C LEU A 111 16.81 1.16 6.47
N GLN A 112 17.14 0.97 7.76
CA GLN A 112 16.85 -0.26 8.51
C GLN A 112 15.36 -0.41 8.83
N PHE A 113 14.52 -0.49 7.80
CA PHE A 113 13.09 -0.68 7.94
C PHE A 113 12.78 -2.19 7.89
N PRO A 114 12.11 -2.76 8.90
CA PRO A 114 11.71 -4.17 8.88
C PRO A 114 10.90 -4.56 7.64
N LYS A 115 10.09 -3.63 7.13
CA LYS A 115 9.34 -3.82 5.88
C LYS A 115 10.26 -3.93 4.66
N LEU A 116 11.27 -3.07 4.55
CA LEU A 116 12.23 -3.15 3.44
C LEU A 116 13.00 -4.48 3.49
N HIS A 117 13.44 -4.89 4.68
CA HIS A 117 14.09 -6.18 4.88
C HIS A 117 13.18 -7.35 4.48
N SER A 118 11.91 -7.33 4.91
CA SER A 118 10.92 -8.34 4.53
C SER A 118 10.76 -8.44 3.02
N TRP A 119 10.62 -7.31 2.32
CA TRP A 119 10.51 -7.26 0.87
C TRP A 119 11.71 -7.86 0.15
N VAL A 120 12.92 -7.46 0.54
CA VAL A 120 14.16 -7.85 -0.14
C VAL A 120 14.49 -9.33 0.07
N PHE A 121 14.34 -9.84 1.30
CA PHE A 121 14.88 -11.14 1.68
C PHE A 121 13.84 -12.25 1.81
N HIS A 122 12.59 -11.92 2.12
CA HIS A 122 11.61 -12.92 2.58
C HIS A 122 10.39 -13.08 1.69
N ILE A 123 10.06 -12.11 0.83
CA ILE A 123 8.81 -12.19 0.04
C ILE A 123 8.84 -13.36 -0.94
N CYS A 124 9.90 -13.54 -1.72
CA CYS A 124 9.95 -14.61 -2.71
C CYS A 124 10.05 -16.00 -2.07
N SER A 125 10.74 -16.14 -0.93
CA SER A 125 10.74 -17.41 -0.17
C SER A 125 9.37 -17.69 0.42
N SER A 126 8.71 -16.69 1.01
CA SER A 126 7.36 -16.82 1.56
C SER A 126 6.34 -17.22 0.48
N ILE A 127 6.47 -16.70 -0.74
CA ILE A 127 5.58 -17.09 -1.85
C ILE A 127 5.78 -18.56 -2.23
N ARG A 128 7.02 -19.05 -2.25
CA ARG A 128 7.30 -20.46 -2.55
C ARG A 128 6.74 -21.41 -1.49
N GLU A 129 6.83 -21.01 -0.22
CA GLU A 129 6.44 -21.87 0.91
C GLU A 129 4.92 -21.82 1.19
N PHE A 130 4.33 -20.63 1.14
CA PHE A 130 2.94 -20.39 1.58
C PHE A 130 1.98 -19.99 0.46
N GLY A 131 2.48 -19.83 -0.77
CA GLY A 131 1.69 -19.37 -1.91
C GLY A 131 1.50 -17.85 -1.95
N ALA A 132 0.48 -17.39 -2.65
CA ALA A 132 0.30 -15.96 -2.94
C ALA A 132 0.17 -15.09 -1.69
N ILE A 133 0.75 -13.88 -1.77
CA ILE A 133 0.77 -12.89 -0.68
C ILE A 133 -0.61 -12.64 -0.08
N ASN A 134 -1.62 -12.63 -0.95
CA ASN A 134 -2.99 -12.32 -0.59
C ASN A 134 -3.55 -13.28 0.48
N GLY A 135 -3.08 -14.53 0.51
CA GLY A 135 -3.54 -15.57 1.42
C GLY A 135 -3.14 -15.37 2.88
N TYR A 136 -2.03 -14.68 3.15
CA TYR A 136 -1.53 -14.44 4.50
C TYR A 136 -1.73 -13.00 5.01
N THR A 137 -2.45 -12.15 4.26
CA THR A 137 -2.76 -10.79 4.72
C THR A 137 -3.88 -10.78 5.76
N THR A 138 -3.84 -9.81 6.69
CA THR A 138 -4.91 -9.59 7.66
C THR A 138 -6.15 -8.93 7.05
N GLU A 139 -6.16 -8.61 5.75
CA GLU A 139 -7.26 -7.88 5.09
C GLU A 139 -8.61 -8.58 5.27
N THR A 140 -8.64 -9.92 5.17
CA THR A 140 -9.86 -10.72 5.37
C THR A 140 -10.34 -10.64 6.82
N TYR A 141 -9.46 -10.90 7.79
CA TYR A 141 -9.81 -10.85 9.20
C TYR A 141 -10.24 -9.45 9.65
N GLU A 142 -9.58 -8.41 9.16
CA GLU A 142 -9.95 -7.01 9.42
C GLU A 142 -11.33 -6.66 8.87
N SER A 143 -11.66 -7.18 7.68
CA SER A 143 -12.98 -7.00 7.05
C SER A 143 -14.06 -7.72 7.85
N LEU A 144 -13.83 -8.99 8.20
CA LEU A 144 -14.74 -9.79 9.02
C LEU A 144 -14.97 -9.13 10.40
N HIS A 145 -13.91 -8.69 11.07
CA HIS A 145 -14.02 -8.00 12.36
C HIS A 145 -14.81 -6.68 12.25
N LYS A 146 -14.66 -5.95 11.14
CA LYS A 146 -15.46 -4.75 10.90
C LYS A 146 -16.95 -5.07 10.75
N ASP A 147 -17.27 -6.11 10.00
CA ASP A 147 -18.64 -6.43 9.62
C ASP A 147 -19.40 -7.20 10.70
N TYR A 148 -18.75 -8.14 11.38
CA TYR A 148 -19.38 -9.00 12.38
C TYR A 148 -19.21 -8.53 13.82
N VAL A 149 -18.23 -7.66 14.11
CA VAL A 149 -18.03 -7.17 15.48
C VAL A 149 -18.30 -5.68 15.57
N LYS A 150 -17.57 -4.84 14.84
CA LYS A 150 -17.67 -3.37 15.01
C LYS A 150 -19.03 -2.80 14.62
N LYS A 151 -19.62 -3.27 13.52
CA LYS A 151 -20.94 -2.82 13.06
C LYS A 151 -22.05 -3.25 14.04
N PRO A 152 -22.22 -4.55 14.38
CA PRO A 152 -23.18 -4.99 15.38
C PRO A 152 -22.98 -4.33 16.74
N TYR A 153 -21.74 -4.22 17.23
CA TYR A 153 -21.44 -3.56 18.49
C TYR A 153 -22.00 -2.13 18.57
N LYS A 154 -21.85 -1.34 17.50
CA LYS A 154 -22.39 0.03 17.45
C LYS A 154 -23.92 0.05 17.51
N LEU A 155 -24.59 -0.96 16.95
CA LEU A 155 -26.05 -1.08 16.97
C LEU A 155 -26.59 -1.47 18.35
N THR A 156 -25.76 -2.04 19.23
CA THR A 156 -26.21 -2.50 20.56
C THR A 156 -26.52 -1.40 21.56
N ASN A 157 -26.18 -0.14 21.25
CA ASN A 157 -26.19 0.96 22.22
C ASN A 157 -25.45 0.64 23.54
N LYS A 158 -24.48 -0.29 23.48
CA LYS A 158 -23.70 -0.81 24.62
C LYS A 158 -24.54 -1.49 25.71
N LYS A 159 -25.73 -2.02 25.37
CA LYS A 159 -26.58 -2.80 26.28
C LYS A 159 -26.65 -4.25 25.80
N GLU A 160 -26.59 -5.20 26.74
CA GLU A 160 -26.66 -6.64 26.46
C GLU A 160 -25.88 -7.07 25.21
N ILE A 161 -24.64 -6.60 25.11
CA ILE A 161 -23.85 -6.55 23.88
C ILE A 161 -23.79 -7.92 23.20
N GLU A 162 -23.45 -8.97 23.95
CA GLU A 162 -23.28 -10.32 23.42
C GLU A 162 -24.58 -10.89 22.83
N LYS A 163 -25.69 -10.79 23.58
CA LYS A 163 -27.00 -11.27 23.11
C LYS A 163 -27.45 -10.55 21.85
N GLN A 164 -27.24 -9.23 21.81
CA GLN A 164 -27.66 -8.40 20.68
C GLN A 164 -26.78 -8.63 19.45
N ILE A 165 -25.46 -8.76 19.62
CA ILE A 165 -24.54 -9.12 18.53
C ILE A 165 -24.92 -10.49 17.97
N MET A 166 -25.12 -11.51 18.81
CA MET A 166 -25.52 -12.85 18.37
C MET A 166 -26.84 -12.82 17.59
N LYS A 167 -27.82 -12.03 18.06
CA LYS A 167 -29.09 -11.85 17.34
C LYS A 167 -28.92 -11.16 15.98
N ILE A 168 -28.15 -10.07 15.91
CA ILE A 168 -27.88 -9.34 14.66
C ILE A 168 -27.14 -10.23 13.66
N ILE A 169 -26.13 -10.97 14.11
CA ILE A 169 -25.37 -11.89 13.27
C ILE A 169 -26.27 -13.02 12.77
N SER A 170 -27.11 -13.61 13.62
CA SER A 170 -28.01 -14.71 13.23
C SER A 170 -29.00 -14.31 12.12
N ILE A 171 -29.42 -13.04 12.08
CA ILE A 171 -30.31 -12.49 11.05
C ILE A 171 -29.58 -12.30 9.70
N LEU A 172 -28.26 -12.13 9.69
CA LEU A 172 -27.49 -11.94 8.46
C LEU A 172 -27.16 -13.26 7.75
N PHE A 173 -27.36 -14.40 8.41
CA PHE A 173 -27.07 -15.74 7.88
C PHE A 173 -28.33 -16.54 7.50
N TRP A 174 -29.51 -15.91 7.54
CA TRP A 174 -30.80 -16.46 7.11
C TRP A 174 -31.50 -15.45 6.19
#